data_AF-A0A0F9H4A3-F1
#
_entry.id   AF-A0A0F9H4A3-F1
#
_cell.length_a   1.000
_cell.length_b   1.000
_cell.length_c   1.000
_cell.angle_alpha   90.00
_cell.angle_beta   90.00
_cell.angle_gamma   90.00
#
_symmetry.space_group_name_H-M   'P 1'
#
loop_
_entity.id
_entity.type
_entity.pdbx_description
1 polymer ?
#
loop_
_entity_poly.entity_id
_entity_poly.type
_entity_poly.pdbx_seq_one_letter_code
_entity_poly.pdbx_strand_id
1 'polypeptide(L)'
;QKVETMDDVFETSKMVQKEGGLMEYGIDPLTEFWVHCSNLQVWAENNYNADLIHSNLAFPLLKSLAEAGDKLAKRKLGEEISRRYTHGSLETKSYLEFEGFLDMITQEELILGGMSFEEGNLLVDIINYMKGVLIDDGYGNSFGISYEIVKHFDEDKVRHRLGPSNRFLTIYDGHVKTFEFDLSEKSLQFFKMLSEFKGLRYLSLIIRDLKNDVVFNKKMKNNLKILKISKVDLSCLNLQMLELFPELESLTIHFFEDELVTGIESITKLEKLQSIFITNCRNFETFNMLKDLKNKGILIKFGL
;
A
#
# COMPACT_ATOMS: atom_id res chain seq x y z
N GLN A 1 -15.03 25.38 -3.64
CA GLN A 1 -13.93 26.34 -3.93
C GLN A 1 -12.64 25.58 -3.70
N LYS A 2 -11.76 25.47 -4.69
CA LYS A 2 -10.43 24.88 -4.53
C LYS A 2 -9.58 25.92 -3.78
N VAL A 3 -9.07 25.59 -2.60
CA VAL A 3 -8.12 26.46 -1.89
C VAL A 3 -6.77 26.26 -2.56
N GLU A 4 -6.19 27.31 -3.13
CA GLU A 4 -4.83 27.28 -3.69
C GLU A 4 -3.84 27.25 -2.52
N THR A 5 -2.90 26.30 -2.56
CA THR A 5 -1.82 26.23 -1.57
C THR A 5 -0.77 27.30 -1.87
N MET A 6 0.02 27.70 -0.87
CA MET A 6 1.11 28.66 -1.10
C MET A 6 2.11 28.12 -2.15
N ASP A 7 2.36 26.81 -2.18
CA ASP A 7 3.21 26.18 -3.20
C ASP A 7 2.63 26.34 -4.63
N ASP A 8 1.30 26.23 -4.82
CA ASP A 8 0.63 26.48 -6.11
C ASP A 8 0.84 27.93 -6.58
N VAL A 9 0.78 28.90 -5.66
CA VAL A 9 1.01 30.32 -5.95
C VAL A 9 2.47 30.57 -6.34
N PHE A 10 3.43 29.91 -5.69
CA PHE A 10 4.85 30.02 -6.00
C PHE A 10 5.25 29.33 -7.31
N GLU A 11 4.65 28.18 -7.66
CA GLU A 11 4.88 27.57 -8.96
C GLU A 11 4.32 28.43 -10.09
N THR A 12 3.13 28.99 -9.90
CA THR A 12 2.51 29.92 -10.86
C THR A 12 3.38 31.16 -11.06
N SER A 13 3.94 31.73 -9.98
CA SER A 13 4.84 32.89 -10.08
C SER A 13 6.19 32.58 -10.73
N LYS A 14 6.75 31.38 -10.50
CA LYS A 14 7.97 30.91 -11.21
C LYS A 14 7.74 30.71 -12.71
N MET A 15 6.56 30.26 -13.13
CA MET A 15 6.23 30.17 -14.56
C MET A 15 6.16 31.55 -15.21
N VAL A 16 5.61 32.55 -14.51
CA VAL A 16 5.59 33.95 -14.96
C VAL A 16 7.00 34.56 -15.03
N GLN A 17 7.91 34.21 -14.11
CA GLN A 17 9.31 34.68 -14.12
C GLN A 17 10.17 34.05 -15.22
N LYS A 18 9.81 32.86 -15.74
CA LYS A 18 10.59 32.23 -16.83
C LYS A 18 10.39 32.90 -18.19
N GLU A 19 9.32 33.67 -18.38
CA GLU A 19 9.04 34.41 -19.62
C GLU A 19 9.42 35.90 -19.56
N GLY A 20 9.72 36.44 -18.36
CA GLY A 20 10.21 37.81 -18.17
C GLY A 20 11.39 37.81 -17.20
N GLY A 21 12.58 38.14 -17.71
CA GLY A 21 13.84 38.15 -16.94
C GLY A 21 13.70 38.79 -15.56
N LEU A 22 14.33 38.15 -14.57
CA LEU A 22 14.40 38.50 -13.14
C LEU A 22 14.03 39.96 -12.86
N MET A 23 12.74 40.23 -12.64
CA MET A 23 12.35 41.49 -12.03
C MET A 23 12.78 41.41 -10.56
N GLU A 24 13.80 42.20 -10.23
CA GLU A 24 14.07 42.63 -8.87
C GLU A 24 12.81 43.41 -8.44
N TYR A 25 11.85 42.71 -7.80
CA TYR A 25 10.69 43.35 -7.21
C TYR A 25 11.25 44.34 -6.20
N GLY A 26 11.22 45.64 -6.49
CA GLY A 26 11.81 46.71 -5.67
C GLY A 26 11.09 46.92 -4.33
N ILE A 27 10.82 45.84 -3.62
CA ILE A 27 10.34 45.81 -2.25
C ILE A 27 11.55 46.11 -1.37
N ASP A 28 11.45 47.12 -0.52
CA ASP A 28 12.53 47.40 0.41
C ASP A 28 12.67 46.28 1.45
N PRO A 29 13.88 46.01 1.97
CA PRO A 29 14.12 44.90 2.89
C PRO A 29 13.25 44.90 4.15
N LEU A 30 12.81 46.07 4.63
CA LEU A 30 11.95 46.16 5.80
C LEU A 30 10.53 45.69 5.47
N THR A 31 9.99 46.10 4.32
CA THR A 31 8.69 45.63 3.84
C THR A 31 8.70 44.12 3.59
N GLU A 32 9.75 43.58 2.98
CA GLU A 32 9.90 42.12 2.78
C GLU A 32 9.91 41.37 4.13
N PHE A 33 10.65 41.88 5.12
CA PHE A 33 10.67 41.31 6.47
C PHE A 33 9.27 41.29 7.11
N TRP A 34 8.52 42.39 7.02
CA TRP A 34 7.16 42.46 7.55
C TRP A 34 6.21 41.46 6.89
N VAL A 35 6.31 41.28 5.57
CA VAL A 35 5.52 40.28 4.84
C VAL A 35 5.82 38.87 5.35
N HIS A 36 7.10 38.52 5.54
CA HIS A 36 7.47 37.23 6.10
C HIS A 36 6.97 37.03 7.54
N CYS A 37 7.09 38.03 8.40
CA CYS A 37 6.58 37.98 9.77
C CYS A 37 5.06 37.79 9.80
N SER A 38 4.32 38.50 8.94
CA SER A 38 2.86 38.37 8.86
C SER A 38 2.44 36.97 8.41
N ASN A 39 3.12 36.40 7.42
CA ASN A 39 2.87 35.02 6.97
C ASN A 39 3.12 34.00 8.10
N LEU A 40 4.20 34.16 8.87
CA LEU A 40 4.50 33.30 10.02
C LEU A 40 3.49 33.46 11.16
N GLN A 41 3.02 34.68 11.42
CA GLN A 41 1.97 34.93 12.40
C GLN A 41 0.68 34.22 12.01
N VAL A 42 0.23 34.38 10.76
CA VAL A 42 -0.98 33.71 10.25
C VAL A 42 -0.85 32.20 10.32
N TRP A 43 0.32 31.65 9.96
CA TRP A 43 0.62 30.23 10.09
C TRP A 43 0.49 29.72 11.54
N ALA A 44 1.06 30.44 12.51
CA ALA A 44 0.97 30.08 13.92
C ALA A 44 -0.47 30.19 14.47
N GLU A 45 -1.18 31.27 14.13
CA GLU A 45 -2.59 31.49 14.53
C GLU A 45 -3.55 30.45 13.94
N ASN A 46 -3.18 29.84 12.80
CA ASN A 46 -3.96 28.80 12.15
C ASN A 46 -3.47 27.38 12.46
N ASN A 47 -2.97 27.17 13.69
CA ASN A 47 -2.54 25.86 14.19
C ASN A 47 -1.50 25.18 13.28
N TYR A 48 -0.55 25.96 12.78
CA TYR A 48 0.55 25.50 11.92
C TYR A 48 0.09 24.83 10.61
N ASN A 49 -1.00 25.31 10.02
CA ASN A 49 -1.45 24.81 8.71
C ASN A 49 -0.36 24.99 7.64
N ALA A 50 0.25 23.88 7.22
CA ALA A 50 1.38 23.85 6.30
C ALA A 50 1.06 24.41 4.91
N ASP A 51 -0.22 24.53 4.54
CA ASP A 51 -0.63 25.09 3.25
C ASP A 51 -0.55 26.64 3.21
N LEU A 52 -0.38 27.30 4.37
CA LEU A 52 -0.38 28.78 4.50
C LEU A 52 0.99 29.43 4.25
N ILE A 53 2.07 28.67 4.31
CA ILE A 53 3.42 29.13 4.00
C ILE A 53 4.11 28.11 3.11
N HIS A 54 5.12 28.54 2.36
CA HIS A 54 5.83 27.66 1.43
C HIS A 54 6.37 26.43 2.16
N SER A 55 6.29 25.25 1.54
CA SER A 55 6.67 23.98 2.15
C SER A 55 8.11 23.91 2.67
N ASN A 56 9.05 24.50 1.92
CA ASN A 56 10.45 24.72 2.34
C ASN A 56 10.61 25.44 3.68
N LEU A 57 9.57 26.13 4.19
CA LEU A 57 9.57 26.78 5.49
C LEU A 57 8.64 26.08 6.48
N ALA A 58 7.44 25.66 6.05
CA ALA A 58 6.48 24.95 6.91
C ALA A 58 7.10 23.71 7.56
N PHE A 59 7.75 22.87 6.75
CA PHE A 59 8.23 21.57 7.19
C PHE A 59 9.41 21.67 8.17
N PRO A 60 10.46 22.48 7.91
CA PRO A 60 11.52 22.70 8.89
C PRO A 60 11.04 23.35 10.19
N LEU A 61 10.12 24.32 10.12
CA LEU A 61 9.59 24.96 11.32
C LEU A 61 8.77 23.99 12.18
N LEU A 62 7.90 23.18 11.56
CA LEU A 62 7.17 22.12 12.27
C LEU A 62 8.13 21.15 12.96
N LYS A 63 9.22 20.76 12.27
CA LYS A 63 10.27 19.90 12.85
C LYS A 63 10.91 20.55 14.07
N SER A 64 11.41 21.78 13.95
CA SER A 64 12.08 22.47 15.04
C SER A 64 11.17 22.71 16.25
N LEU A 65 9.90 23.04 16.04
CA LEU A 65 8.94 23.20 17.13
C LEU A 65 8.60 21.86 17.80
N ALA A 66 8.45 20.78 17.03
CA ALA A 66 8.21 19.45 17.56
C ALA A 66 9.39 18.96 18.42
N GLU A 67 10.63 19.20 17.97
CA GLU A 67 11.87 18.91 18.71
C GLU A 67 11.99 19.75 19.99
N ALA A 68 11.50 20.99 19.97
CA ALA A 68 11.40 21.84 21.15
C ALA A 68 10.28 21.43 22.13
N GLY A 69 9.48 20.40 21.79
CA GLY A 69 8.44 19.83 22.65
C GLY A 69 7.03 20.39 22.43
N ASP A 70 6.80 21.18 21.38
CA ASP A 70 5.46 21.61 21.01
C ASP A 70 4.64 20.40 20.49
N LYS A 71 3.65 20.00 21.29
CA LYS A 71 2.77 18.86 20.99
C LYS A 71 1.90 19.09 19.75
N LEU A 72 1.46 20.33 19.51
CA LEU A 72 0.66 20.67 18.34
C LEU A 72 1.51 20.59 17.09
N ALA A 73 2.73 21.14 17.13
CA ALA A 73 3.68 21.05 16.02
C ALA A 73 4.05 19.60 15.72
N LYS A 74 4.29 18.77 16.75
CA LYS A 74 4.57 17.33 16.57
C LYS A 74 3.42 16.62 15.84
N ARG A 75 2.18 16.87 16.26
CA ARG A 75 0.99 16.29 15.59
C ARG A 75 0.89 16.77 14.13
N LYS A 76 1.06 18.07 13.89
CA LYS A 76 0.97 18.66 12.55
C LYS A 76 2.09 18.20 11.63
N LEU A 77 3.30 18.02 12.15
CA LEU A 77 4.40 17.41 11.43
C LEU A 77 4.04 15.98 11.01
N GLY A 78 3.45 15.19 11.91
CA GLY A 78 3.04 13.82 11.59
C GLY A 78 1.96 13.77 10.51
N GLU A 79 0.93 14.60 10.60
CA GLU A 79 -0.10 14.74 9.55
C GLU A 79 0.54 15.07 8.18
N GLU A 80 1.52 15.97 8.16
CA GLU A 80 2.18 16.40 6.93
C GLU A 80 3.12 15.33 6.36
N ILE A 81 3.85 14.60 7.22
CA ILE A 81 4.65 13.44 6.81
C ILE A 81 3.72 12.39 6.19
N SER A 82 2.62 12.05 6.85
CA SER A 82 1.65 11.06 6.34
C SER A 82 1.08 11.49 5.00
N ARG A 83 0.61 12.74 4.90
CA ARG A 83 0.05 13.29 3.66
C ARG A 83 1.05 13.22 2.50
N ARG A 84 2.29 13.68 2.72
CA ARG A 84 3.34 13.69 1.69
C ARG A 84 3.81 12.29 1.34
N TYR A 85 3.88 11.37 2.30
CA TYR A 85 4.30 10.02 2.02
C TYR A 85 3.24 9.23 1.24
N THR A 86 1.95 9.46 1.48
CA THR A 86 0.88 8.75 0.77
C THR A 86 0.59 9.34 -0.61
N HIS A 87 0.59 10.67 -0.76
CA HIS A 87 0.21 11.36 -2.00
C HIS A 87 1.40 11.93 -2.79
N GLY A 88 2.58 12.07 -2.17
CA GLY A 88 3.74 12.65 -2.81
C GLY A 88 4.43 11.73 -3.83
N SER A 89 5.33 12.33 -4.61
CA SER A 89 6.11 11.63 -5.63
C SER A 89 7.12 10.65 -5.01
N LEU A 90 7.73 9.80 -5.84
CA LEU A 90 8.77 8.86 -5.38
C LEU A 90 9.98 9.59 -4.78
N GLU A 91 10.30 10.77 -5.30
CA GLU A 91 11.35 11.65 -4.79
C GLU A 91 10.98 12.17 -3.41
N THR A 92 9.74 12.64 -3.20
CA THR A 92 9.26 13.08 -1.88
C THR A 92 9.32 11.95 -0.86
N LYS A 93 8.82 10.75 -1.20
CA LYS A 93 8.89 9.58 -0.31
C LYS A 93 10.35 9.21 0.00
N SER A 94 11.24 9.32 -0.98
CA SER A 94 12.66 9.02 -0.81
C SER A 94 13.35 10.00 0.13
N TYR A 95 13.07 11.28 -0.02
CA TYR A 95 13.54 12.32 0.88
C TYR A 95 13.06 12.08 2.32
N LEU A 96 11.77 11.79 2.53
CA LEU A 96 11.21 11.55 3.86
C LEU A 96 11.86 10.37 4.59
N GLU A 97 12.15 9.27 3.88
CA GLU A 97 12.87 8.13 4.47
C GLU A 97 14.34 8.43 4.72
N PHE A 98 15.03 9.06 3.76
CA PHE A 98 16.47 9.33 3.89
C PHE A 98 16.78 10.28 5.05
N GLU A 99 15.92 11.27 5.27
CA GLU A 99 16.04 12.23 6.36
C GLU A 99 15.49 11.72 7.71
N GLY A 100 15.02 10.47 7.77
CA GLY A 100 14.50 9.84 8.99
C GLY A 100 13.17 10.40 9.50
N PHE A 101 12.38 11.06 8.64
CA PHE A 101 11.08 11.60 9.06
C PHE A 101 10.06 10.52 9.41
N LEU A 102 10.15 9.35 8.77
CA LEU A 102 9.24 8.24 9.11
C LEU A 102 9.47 7.70 10.52
N ASP A 103 10.66 7.86 11.08
CA ASP A 103 10.98 7.43 12.46
C ASP A 103 10.29 8.32 13.51
N MET A 104 9.73 9.47 13.08
CA MET A 104 9.04 10.42 13.95
C MET A 104 7.56 10.10 14.14
N ILE A 105 6.99 9.18 13.34
CA ILE A 105 5.58 8.80 13.39
C ILE A 105 5.40 7.29 13.48
N THR A 106 4.26 6.85 14.03
CA THR A 106 3.91 5.43 14.02
C THR A 106 3.32 5.01 12.67
N GLN A 107 3.28 3.70 12.41
CA GLN A 107 2.63 3.16 11.23
C GLN A 107 1.13 3.49 11.22
N GLU A 108 0.47 3.46 12.37
CA GLU A 108 -0.94 3.83 12.51
C GLU A 108 -1.16 5.31 12.18
N GLU A 109 -0.27 6.21 12.64
CA GLU A 109 -0.31 7.64 12.28
C GLU A 109 -0.09 7.85 10.77
N LEU A 110 0.81 7.06 10.16
CA LEU A 110 1.05 7.08 8.72
C LEU A 110 -0.21 6.72 7.93
N ILE A 111 -0.89 5.64 8.34
CA ILE A 111 -2.11 5.15 7.70
C ILE A 111 -3.25 6.15 7.88
N LEU A 112 -3.55 6.56 9.12
CA LEU A 112 -4.70 7.38 9.43
C LEU A 112 -4.56 8.83 8.94
N GLY A 113 -3.34 9.38 8.93
CA GLY A 113 -3.10 10.73 8.41
C GLY A 113 -3.02 10.79 6.88
N GLY A 114 -2.75 9.67 6.22
CA GLY A 114 -2.47 9.63 4.79
C GLY A 114 -3.56 9.03 3.92
N MET A 115 -4.63 8.47 4.49
CA MET A 115 -5.69 7.76 3.76
C MET A 115 -7.08 8.34 4.06
N SER A 116 -8.08 7.93 3.27
CA SER A 116 -9.48 8.19 3.63
C SER A 116 -9.82 7.54 4.99
N PHE A 117 -10.66 8.21 5.78
CA PHE A 117 -11.04 7.73 7.12
C PHE A 117 -11.58 6.29 7.10
N GLU A 118 -12.37 5.94 6.10
CA GLU A 118 -12.97 4.61 5.94
C GLU A 118 -11.90 3.53 5.66
N GLU A 119 -11.05 3.73 4.65
CA GLU A 119 -10.02 2.74 4.30
C GLU A 119 -8.89 2.67 5.35
N GLY A 120 -8.54 3.81 5.95
CA GLY A 120 -7.50 3.88 6.99
C GLY A 120 -7.88 3.08 8.23
N ASN A 121 -9.09 3.29 8.77
CA ASN A 121 -9.58 2.51 9.93
C ASN A 121 -9.68 1.02 9.60
N LEU A 122 -10.21 0.69 8.42
CA LEU A 122 -10.30 -0.69 7.98
C LEU A 122 -8.94 -1.39 7.93
N LEU A 123 -7.93 -0.70 7.40
CA LEU A 123 -6.58 -1.22 7.31
C LEU A 123 -5.96 -1.41 8.71
N VAL A 124 -6.15 -0.46 9.61
CA VAL A 124 -5.69 -0.56 11.01
C VAL A 124 -6.34 -1.75 11.72
N ASP A 125 -7.65 -1.95 11.55
CA ASP A 125 -8.37 -3.08 12.14
C ASP A 125 -7.82 -4.43 11.64
N ILE A 126 -7.58 -4.55 10.33
CA ILE A 126 -6.97 -5.74 9.74
C ILE A 126 -5.56 -5.94 10.31
N ILE A 127 -4.70 -4.93 10.28
CA ILE A 127 -3.31 -5.03 10.78
C ILE A 127 -3.30 -5.45 12.25
N ASN A 128 -4.11 -4.82 13.10
CA ASN A 128 -4.18 -5.14 14.52
C ASN A 128 -4.67 -6.56 14.80
N TYR A 129 -5.67 -7.02 14.04
CA TYR A 129 -6.09 -8.41 14.13
C TYR A 129 -4.95 -9.37 13.75
N MET A 130 -4.28 -9.10 12.63
CA MET A 130 -3.22 -9.95 12.10
C MET A 130 -1.98 -9.96 13.01
N LYS A 131 -1.66 -8.87 13.70
CA LYS A 131 -0.62 -8.84 14.76
C LYS A 131 -0.88 -9.88 15.85
N GLY A 132 -2.15 -10.18 16.15
CA GLY A 132 -2.54 -11.21 17.11
C GLY A 132 -2.54 -12.64 16.54
N VAL A 133 -2.42 -12.81 15.23
CA VAL A 133 -2.32 -14.12 14.58
C VAL A 133 -0.87 -14.59 14.66
N LEU A 134 -0.65 -15.68 15.41
CA LEU A 134 0.66 -16.30 15.58
C LEU A 134 0.97 -17.27 14.43
N ILE A 135 2.18 -17.19 13.89
CA ILE A 135 2.75 -18.11 12.90
C ILE A 135 3.91 -18.85 13.54
N ASP A 136 3.94 -20.18 13.38
CA ASP A 136 5.09 -21.03 13.75
C ASP A 136 6.18 -20.96 12.66
N ASP A 137 7.44 -20.81 13.06
CA ASP A 137 8.58 -20.82 12.14
C ASP A 137 9.08 -22.24 11.79
N GLY A 138 8.45 -23.28 12.33
CA GLY A 138 8.85 -24.68 12.17
C GLY A 138 9.97 -25.11 13.11
N TYR A 139 10.51 -24.19 13.92
CA TYR A 139 11.53 -24.43 14.95
C TYR A 139 10.96 -24.25 16.37
N GLY A 140 9.64 -24.13 16.49
CA GLY A 140 8.93 -23.99 17.77
C GLY A 140 8.84 -22.55 18.27
N ASN A 141 9.19 -21.55 17.45
CA ASN A 141 8.93 -20.14 17.77
C ASN A 141 7.63 -19.69 17.11
N SER A 142 6.86 -18.87 17.82
CA SER A 142 5.64 -18.26 17.31
C SER A 142 5.80 -16.75 17.20
N PHE A 143 5.47 -16.18 16.05
CA PHE A 143 5.56 -14.75 15.77
C PHE A 143 4.21 -14.19 15.34
N GLY A 144 3.87 -12.99 15.82
CA GLY A 144 2.76 -12.23 15.27
C GLY A 144 3.07 -11.73 13.86
N ILE A 145 2.03 -11.59 13.03
CA ILE A 145 2.21 -11.02 11.69
C ILE A 145 2.43 -9.51 11.80
N SER A 146 3.54 -9.04 11.24
CA SER A 146 3.80 -7.60 11.12
C SER A 146 3.55 -7.13 9.70
N TYR A 147 3.21 -5.85 9.52
CA TYR A 147 3.05 -5.24 8.21
C TYR A 147 4.07 -4.12 8.03
N GLU A 148 4.71 -4.08 6.88
CA GLU A 148 5.58 -2.98 6.47
C GLU A 148 4.94 -2.23 5.30
N ILE A 149 4.93 -0.90 5.38
CA ILE A 149 4.49 -0.06 4.26
C ILE A 149 5.71 0.17 3.37
N VAL A 150 5.67 -0.32 2.14
CA VAL A 150 6.79 -0.24 1.20
C VAL A 150 6.51 0.79 0.10
N LYS A 151 7.53 1.55 -0.30
CA LYS A 151 7.42 2.60 -1.33
C LYS A 151 6.99 2.07 -2.70
N HIS A 152 7.56 0.93 -3.08
CA HIS A 152 7.37 0.33 -4.39
C HIS A 152 7.26 -1.18 -4.25
N PHE A 153 6.44 -1.75 -5.13
CA PHE A 153 6.29 -3.19 -5.24
C PHE A 153 7.45 -3.75 -6.08
N ASP A 154 8.52 -4.15 -5.40
CA ASP A 154 9.52 -5.08 -5.93
C ASP A 154 9.56 -6.27 -4.97
N GLU A 155 8.72 -7.27 -5.26
CA GLU A 155 8.48 -8.38 -4.32
C GLU A 155 9.76 -9.12 -3.95
N ASP A 156 10.64 -9.36 -4.92
CA ASP A 156 11.88 -10.10 -4.68
C ASP A 156 12.80 -9.32 -3.74
N LYS A 157 12.98 -8.01 -3.98
CA LYS A 157 13.78 -7.16 -3.08
C LYS A 157 13.15 -7.03 -1.70
N VAL A 158 11.83 -6.91 -1.62
CA VAL A 158 11.10 -6.80 -0.35
C VAL A 158 11.21 -8.10 0.43
N ARG A 159 11.00 -9.26 -0.20
CA ARG A 159 11.08 -10.58 0.46
C ARG A 159 12.47 -10.95 0.92
N HIS A 160 13.52 -10.58 0.18
CA HIS A 160 14.89 -10.79 0.65
C HIS A 160 15.21 -10.00 1.92
N ARG A 161 14.54 -8.87 2.14
CA ARG A 161 14.68 -8.04 3.35
C ARG A 161 13.76 -8.49 4.48
N LEU A 162 12.55 -8.94 4.16
CA LEU A 162 11.50 -9.25 5.12
C LEU A 162 11.59 -10.70 5.62
N GLY A 163 11.43 -10.88 6.93
CA GLY A 163 11.28 -12.20 7.52
C GLY A 163 9.95 -12.89 7.13
N PRO A 164 9.79 -14.20 7.42
CA PRO A 164 8.62 -14.97 7.03
C PRO A 164 7.31 -14.53 7.71
N SER A 165 7.38 -13.82 8.83
CA SER A 165 6.23 -13.24 9.54
C SER A 165 5.88 -11.81 9.09
N ASN A 166 6.71 -11.19 8.25
CA ASN A 166 6.49 -9.84 7.78
C ASN A 166 5.67 -9.87 6.49
N ARG A 167 4.66 -9.01 6.44
CA ARG A 167 3.82 -8.74 5.27
C ARG A 167 4.10 -7.35 4.78
N PHE A 168 3.78 -7.09 3.52
CA PHE A 168 3.91 -5.75 2.98
C PHE A 168 2.61 -5.24 2.39
N LEU A 169 2.53 -3.92 2.33
CA LEU A 169 1.49 -3.21 1.60
C LEU A 169 2.06 -1.96 0.96
N THR A 170 1.40 -1.47 -0.08
CA THR A 170 1.72 -0.17 -0.68
C THR A 170 0.52 0.76 -0.59
N ILE A 171 0.79 2.01 -0.22
CA ILE A 171 -0.18 3.09 -0.24
C ILE A 171 0.26 4.09 -1.29
N TYR A 172 -0.66 4.41 -2.20
CA TYR A 172 -0.44 5.42 -3.21
C TYR A 172 -1.72 6.22 -3.41
N ASP A 173 -1.58 7.54 -3.42
CA ASP A 173 -2.71 8.46 -3.60
C ASP A 173 -3.83 8.16 -2.59
N GLY A 174 -3.45 8.02 -1.31
CA GLY A 174 -4.36 7.76 -0.20
C GLY A 174 -5.07 6.40 -0.20
N HIS A 175 -4.71 5.49 -1.11
CA HIS A 175 -5.35 4.19 -1.27
C HIS A 175 -4.37 3.03 -1.18
N VAL A 176 -4.82 1.90 -0.59
CA VAL A 176 -4.09 0.63 -0.66
C VAL A 176 -4.07 0.14 -2.11
N LYS A 177 -2.89 -0.04 -2.69
CA LYS A 177 -2.73 -0.56 -4.07
C LYS A 177 -2.31 -2.02 -4.10
N THR A 178 -1.40 -2.36 -3.20
CA THR A 178 -0.89 -3.72 -3.00
C THR A 178 -1.12 -4.13 -1.57
N PHE A 179 -1.61 -5.35 -1.37
CA PHE A 179 -1.79 -5.92 -0.05
C PHE A 179 -1.39 -7.39 -0.02
N GLU A 180 -0.62 -7.78 0.97
CA GLU A 180 -0.30 -9.17 1.26
C GLU A 180 -1.08 -9.63 2.48
N PHE A 181 -1.82 -10.74 2.37
CA PHE A 181 -2.79 -11.15 3.37
C PHE A 181 -2.71 -12.65 3.65
N ASP A 182 -2.56 -13.03 4.93
CA ASP A 182 -2.70 -14.43 5.32
C ASP A 182 -4.19 -14.81 5.44
N LEU A 183 -4.61 -15.74 4.60
CA LEU A 183 -5.95 -16.29 4.57
C LEU A 183 -6.00 -17.62 5.33
N SER A 184 -6.84 -17.66 6.35
CA SER A 184 -7.16 -18.83 7.16
C SER A 184 -8.63 -18.79 7.55
N GLU A 185 -9.14 -19.86 8.18
CA GLU A 185 -10.51 -19.84 8.74
C GLU A 185 -10.73 -18.66 9.71
N LYS A 186 -9.70 -18.31 10.48
CA LYS A 186 -9.76 -17.23 11.48
C LYS A 186 -9.82 -15.85 10.81
N SER A 187 -9.05 -15.65 9.74
CA SER A 187 -8.98 -14.36 9.03
C SER A 187 -10.04 -14.19 7.94
N LEU A 188 -10.91 -15.18 7.71
CA LEU A 188 -11.93 -15.17 6.66
C LEU A 188 -12.89 -13.96 6.73
N GLN A 189 -13.21 -13.49 7.94
CA GLN A 189 -14.06 -12.31 8.12
C GLN A 189 -13.41 -11.03 7.55
N PHE A 190 -12.10 -10.88 7.72
CA PHE A 190 -11.32 -9.74 7.21
C PHE A 190 -11.06 -9.84 5.72
N PHE A 191 -10.92 -11.07 5.20
CA PHE A 191 -10.79 -11.27 3.75
C PHE A 191 -11.95 -10.62 2.96
N LYS A 192 -13.19 -10.71 3.48
CA LYS A 192 -14.35 -10.07 2.85
C LYS A 192 -14.26 -8.54 2.85
N MET A 193 -13.58 -7.96 3.83
CA MET A 193 -13.39 -6.52 3.95
C MET A 193 -12.42 -5.97 2.91
N LEU A 194 -11.52 -6.80 2.36
CA LEU A 194 -10.61 -6.39 1.28
C LEU A 194 -11.34 -5.87 0.04
N SER A 195 -12.61 -6.28 -0.15
CA SER A 195 -13.47 -5.77 -1.23
C SER A 195 -13.80 -4.28 -1.12
N GLU A 196 -13.62 -3.68 0.07
CA GLU A 196 -13.91 -2.27 0.33
C GLU A 196 -12.71 -1.35 -0.01
N PHE A 197 -11.51 -1.91 -0.24
CA PHE A 197 -10.35 -1.14 -0.73
C PHE A 197 -10.49 -0.80 -2.21
N LYS A 198 -10.89 0.44 -2.50
CA LYS A 198 -11.24 0.90 -3.85
C LYS A 198 -10.03 0.92 -4.79
N GLY A 199 -8.85 1.18 -4.24
CA GLY A 199 -7.59 1.23 -4.99
C GLY A 199 -6.86 -0.10 -5.16
N LEU A 200 -7.33 -1.19 -4.53
CA LEU A 200 -6.59 -2.45 -4.48
C LEU A 200 -6.49 -3.07 -5.88
N ARG A 201 -5.26 -3.21 -6.37
CA ARG A 201 -4.95 -3.73 -7.71
C ARG A 201 -4.17 -5.03 -7.67
N TYR A 202 -3.32 -5.20 -6.64
CA TYR A 202 -2.52 -6.39 -6.42
C TYR A 202 -2.84 -6.98 -5.04
N LEU A 203 -3.13 -8.28 -5.00
CA LEU A 203 -3.37 -9.02 -3.77
C LEU A 203 -2.49 -10.27 -3.77
N SER A 204 -1.68 -10.44 -2.73
CA SER A 204 -0.95 -11.69 -2.49
C SER A 204 -1.58 -12.40 -1.30
N LEU A 205 -2.19 -13.55 -1.55
CA LEU A 205 -2.78 -14.40 -0.55
C LEU A 205 -1.79 -15.47 -0.13
N ILE A 206 -1.56 -15.55 1.18
CA ILE A 206 -0.87 -16.67 1.79
C ILE A 206 -1.93 -17.54 2.47
N ILE A 207 -2.21 -18.69 1.87
CA ILE A 207 -3.25 -19.60 2.37
C ILE A 207 -2.64 -20.50 3.44
N ARG A 208 -3.29 -20.54 4.61
CA ARG A 208 -2.92 -21.36 5.76
C ARG A 208 -4.16 -22.02 6.35
N ASP A 209 -4.09 -23.33 6.57
CA ASP A 209 -5.11 -24.11 7.29
C ASP A 209 -6.55 -23.87 6.80
N LEU A 210 -6.72 -23.65 5.50
CA LEU A 210 -8.04 -23.38 4.93
C LEU A 210 -8.68 -24.70 4.51
N LYS A 211 -9.77 -25.09 5.17
CA LYS A 211 -10.50 -26.30 4.79
C LYS A 211 -11.13 -26.15 3.39
N ASN A 212 -11.23 -27.28 2.68
CA ASN A 212 -11.73 -27.33 1.30
C ASN A 212 -13.21 -26.93 1.16
N ASP A 213 -13.97 -26.92 2.27
CA ASP A 213 -15.40 -26.59 2.30
C ASP A 213 -15.67 -25.10 2.56
N VAL A 214 -14.63 -24.26 2.67
CA VAL A 214 -14.80 -22.81 2.81
C VAL A 214 -15.36 -22.24 1.51
N VAL A 215 -16.62 -21.81 1.57
CA VAL A 215 -17.30 -21.18 0.43
C VAL A 215 -17.20 -19.65 0.51
N PHE A 216 -16.71 -19.05 -0.56
CA PHE A 216 -16.69 -17.61 -0.73
C PHE A 216 -17.89 -17.15 -1.56
N ASN A 217 -18.76 -16.32 -0.97
CA ASN A 217 -20.05 -15.96 -1.60
C ASN A 217 -20.13 -14.51 -2.09
N LYS A 218 -19.08 -13.70 -1.90
CA LYS A 218 -19.09 -12.27 -2.24
C LYS A 218 -17.98 -11.97 -3.24
N LYS A 219 -18.36 -11.61 -4.47
CA LYS A 219 -17.42 -11.11 -5.47
C LYS A 219 -16.73 -9.83 -4.98
N MET A 220 -15.46 -9.70 -5.33
CA MET A 220 -14.70 -8.49 -5.09
C MET A 220 -15.27 -7.37 -5.98
N LYS A 221 -15.55 -6.22 -5.35
CA LYS A 221 -16.05 -5.02 -6.05
C LYS A 221 -14.93 -4.11 -6.53
N ASN A 222 -13.72 -4.32 -6.03
CA ASN A 222 -12.56 -3.54 -6.41
C ASN A 222 -12.02 -3.98 -7.78
N ASN A 223 -11.16 -3.15 -8.35
CA ASN A 223 -10.56 -3.38 -9.65
C ASN A 223 -9.28 -4.25 -9.54
N LEU A 224 -9.36 -5.35 -8.78
CA LEU A 224 -8.22 -6.24 -8.56
C LEU A 224 -7.81 -6.86 -9.91
N LYS A 225 -6.57 -6.61 -10.31
CA LYS A 225 -6.01 -7.07 -11.59
C LYS A 225 -5.03 -8.22 -11.43
N ILE A 226 -4.33 -8.25 -10.31
CA ILE A 226 -3.25 -9.21 -10.07
C ILE A 226 -3.52 -9.92 -8.76
N LEU A 227 -3.52 -11.25 -8.82
CA LEU A 227 -3.68 -12.13 -7.69
C LEU A 227 -2.49 -13.08 -7.66
N LYS A 228 -1.82 -13.13 -6.52
CA LYS A 228 -0.82 -14.13 -6.20
C LYS A 228 -1.37 -15.01 -5.10
N ILE A 229 -1.24 -16.32 -5.26
CA ILE A 229 -1.62 -17.32 -4.26
C ILE A 229 -0.36 -18.10 -3.94
N SER A 230 0.00 -18.10 -2.67
CA SER A 230 1.03 -18.94 -2.10
C SER A 230 0.36 -19.80 -1.05
N LYS A 231 0.37 -21.13 -1.22
CA LYS A 231 -0.23 -22.03 -0.25
C LYS A 231 0.84 -22.69 0.60
N VAL A 232 0.72 -22.63 1.92
CA VAL A 232 1.77 -23.09 2.84
C VAL A 232 1.44 -24.46 3.45
N ASP A 233 0.20 -24.94 3.33
CA ASP A 233 -0.27 -26.21 3.89
C ASP A 233 -0.49 -27.31 2.84
N LEU A 234 -0.33 -28.57 3.27
CA LEU A 234 -0.40 -29.78 2.44
C LEU A 234 -1.81 -30.15 1.91
N SER A 235 -2.81 -29.29 2.12
CA SER A 235 -4.18 -29.57 1.71
C SER A 235 -4.43 -29.21 0.24
N CYS A 236 -5.51 -29.70 -0.36
CA CYS A 236 -5.87 -29.38 -1.75
C CYS A 236 -6.15 -27.87 -1.93
N LEU A 237 -5.56 -27.21 -2.93
CA LEU A 237 -5.94 -25.84 -3.29
C LEU A 237 -7.22 -25.88 -4.14
N ASN A 238 -8.33 -25.35 -3.62
CA ASN A 238 -9.57 -25.19 -4.40
C ASN A 238 -9.60 -23.81 -5.08
N LEU A 239 -9.49 -23.80 -6.41
CA LEU A 239 -9.48 -22.59 -7.22
C LEU A 239 -10.87 -22.04 -7.57
N GLN A 240 -11.96 -22.62 -7.05
CA GLN A 240 -13.31 -22.03 -7.20
C GLN A 240 -13.40 -20.60 -6.66
N MET A 241 -12.57 -20.26 -5.67
CA MET A 241 -12.46 -18.90 -5.15
C MET A 241 -12.03 -17.88 -6.20
N LEU A 242 -11.47 -18.30 -7.34
CA LEU A 242 -11.10 -17.40 -8.42
C LEU A 242 -12.31 -16.67 -9.01
N GLU A 243 -13.51 -17.25 -8.93
CA GLU A 243 -14.76 -16.63 -9.40
C GLU A 243 -15.13 -15.34 -8.65
N LEU A 244 -14.49 -15.09 -7.50
CA LEU A 244 -14.61 -13.85 -6.75
C LEU A 244 -13.92 -12.67 -7.44
N PHE A 245 -13.01 -12.93 -8.37
CA PHE A 245 -12.14 -11.93 -8.98
C PHE A 245 -12.42 -11.80 -10.50
N PRO A 246 -13.59 -11.30 -10.91
CA PRO A 246 -13.97 -11.25 -12.33
C PRO A 246 -13.08 -10.31 -13.16
N GLU A 247 -12.40 -9.37 -12.52
CA GLU A 247 -11.54 -8.37 -13.16
C GLU A 247 -10.08 -8.80 -13.32
N LEU A 248 -9.76 -10.04 -12.95
CA LEU A 248 -8.40 -10.54 -12.87
C LEU A 248 -7.75 -10.64 -14.25
N GLU A 249 -6.56 -10.04 -14.38
CA GLU A 249 -5.75 -10.01 -15.60
C GLU A 249 -4.52 -10.92 -15.47
N SER A 250 -3.97 -11.08 -14.27
CA SER A 250 -2.83 -11.95 -14.00
C SER A 250 -3.01 -12.77 -12.73
N LEU A 251 -2.69 -14.06 -12.82
CA LEU A 251 -2.72 -14.99 -11.70
C LEU A 251 -1.33 -15.61 -11.51
N THR A 252 -0.83 -15.59 -10.28
CA THR A 252 0.37 -16.33 -9.91
C THR A 252 0.01 -17.38 -8.86
N ILE A 253 0.46 -18.62 -9.04
CA ILE A 253 0.27 -19.70 -8.08
C ILE A 253 1.63 -20.31 -7.73
N HIS A 254 1.98 -20.25 -6.45
CA HIS A 254 3.18 -20.86 -5.90
C HIS A 254 2.78 -22.10 -5.09
N PHE A 255 3.22 -23.27 -5.55
CA PHE A 255 3.07 -24.53 -4.82
C PHE A 255 4.27 -24.73 -3.88
N PHE A 256 4.05 -25.38 -2.75
CA PHE A 256 5.16 -25.78 -1.86
C PHE A 256 5.47 -27.27 -1.98
N GLU A 257 4.48 -28.12 -2.30
CA GLU A 257 4.67 -29.58 -2.49
C GLU A 257 3.89 -30.16 -3.69
N ASP A 258 3.77 -31.50 -3.77
CA ASP A 258 3.01 -32.27 -4.78
C ASP A 258 1.48 -32.11 -4.66
N GLU A 259 1.02 -30.88 -4.43
CA GLU A 259 -0.38 -30.57 -4.15
C GLU A 259 -1.27 -30.85 -5.37
N LEU A 260 -2.37 -31.56 -5.11
CA LEU A 260 -3.48 -31.65 -6.04
C LEU A 260 -4.26 -30.32 -6.00
N VAL A 261 -4.61 -29.82 -7.17
CA VAL A 261 -5.44 -28.62 -7.31
C VAL A 261 -6.81 -29.03 -7.82
N THR A 262 -7.85 -28.53 -7.16
CA THR A 262 -9.24 -28.69 -7.60
C THR A 262 -9.80 -27.35 -8.05
N GLY A 263 -10.92 -27.36 -8.79
CA GLY A 263 -11.56 -26.12 -9.23
C GLY A 263 -10.80 -25.39 -10.35
N ILE A 264 -9.88 -26.05 -11.06
CA ILE A 264 -9.11 -25.47 -12.17
C ILE A 264 -10.05 -24.92 -13.26
N GLU A 265 -11.21 -25.55 -13.44
CA GLU A 265 -12.24 -25.09 -14.38
C GLU A 265 -12.69 -23.65 -14.12
N SER A 266 -12.60 -23.15 -12.88
CA SER A 266 -12.93 -21.76 -12.55
C SER A 266 -11.97 -20.75 -13.19
N ILE A 267 -10.73 -21.14 -13.50
CA ILE A 267 -9.81 -20.29 -14.29
C ILE A 267 -10.43 -19.98 -15.65
N THR A 268 -11.15 -20.95 -16.24
CA THR A 268 -11.75 -20.75 -17.56
C THR A 268 -12.91 -19.76 -17.58
N LYS A 269 -13.43 -19.38 -16.41
CA LYS A 269 -14.50 -18.38 -16.25
C LYS A 269 -13.94 -16.95 -16.12
N LEU A 270 -12.62 -16.79 -16.03
CA LEU A 270 -11.96 -15.48 -15.94
C LEU A 270 -11.72 -14.90 -17.32
N GLU A 271 -12.72 -14.21 -17.86
CA GLU A 271 -12.69 -13.66 -19.23
C GLU A 271 -11.58 -12.65 -19.50
N LYS A 272 -11.09 -11.97 -18.45
CA LYS A 272 -10.06 -10.93 -18.52
C LYS A 272 -8.65 -11.46 -18.27
N LEU A 273 -8.51 -12.74 -17.94
CA LEU A 273 -7.23 -13.32 -17.57
C LEU A 273 -6.31 -13.45 -18.79
N GLN A 274 -5.15 -12.82 -18.71
CA GLN A 274 -4.17 -12.76 -19.80
C GLN A 274 -2.96 -13.64 -19.51
N SER A 275 -2.54 -13.72 -18.24
CA SER A 275 -1.35 -14.47 -17.85
C SER A 275 -1.54 -15.30 -16.59
N ILE A 276 -0.94 -16.49 -16.62
CA ILE A 276 -0.81 -17.38 -15.47
C ILE A 276 0.66 -17.71 -15.28
N PHE A 277 1.18 -17.47 -14.09
CA PHE A 277 2.49 -17.92 -13.68
C PHE A 277 2.37 -18.98 -12.59
N ILE A 278 2.99 -20.13 -12.82
CA ILE A 278 2.96 -21.25 -11.88
C ILE A 278 4.40 -21.59 -11.52
N THR A 279 4.70 -21.74 -10.24
CA THR A 279 6.01 -22.22 -9.78
C THR A 279 5.85 -23.46 -8.91
N ASN A 280 6.89 -24.30 -8.88
CA ASN A 280 6.96 -25.50 -8.04
C ASN A 280 5.81 -26.51 -8.24
N CYS A 281 5.11 -26.48 -9.38
CA CYS A 281 4.06 -27.47 -9.67
C CYS A 281 4.71 -28.80 -10.04
N ARG A 282 4.77 -29.73 -9.07
CA ARG A 282 5.37 -31.05 -9.25
C ARG A 282 4.32 -32.16 -9.51
N ASN A 283 3.07 -31.91 -9.14
CA ASN A 283 1.96 -32.82 -9.41
C ASN A 283 1.66 -32.89 -10.92
N PHE A 284 1.83 -34.07 -11.52
CA PHE A 284 1.69 -34.29 -12.96
C PHE A 284 0.25 -34.07 -13.47
N GLU A 285 -0.76 -34.41 -12.66
CA GLU A 285 -2.17 -34.21 -13.01
C GLU A 285 -2.51 -32.73 -13.07
N THR A 286 -2.18 -31.99 -12.01
CA THR A 286 -2.31 -30.52 -11.96
C THR A 286 -1.59 -29.86 -13.14
N PHE A 287 -0.36 -30.27 -13.44
CA PHE A 287 0.42 -29.73 -14.56
C PHE A 287 -0.29 -29.92 -15.90
N ASN A 288 -0.83 -31.11 -16.18
CA ASN A 288 -1.54 -31.38 -17.43
C ASN A 288 -2.83 -30.57 -17.54
N MET A 289 -3.62 -30.49 -16.46
CA MET A 289 -4.84 -29.69 -16.42
C MET A 289 -4.54 -28.21 -16.70
N LEU A 290 -3.47 -27.66 -16.14
CA LEU A 290 -3.05 -26.27 -16.36
C LEU A 290 -2.49 -26.07 -17.78
N LYS A 291 -1.77 -27.05 -18.33
CA LYS A 291 -1.23 -27.00 -19.69
C LYS A 291 -2.34 -26.90 -20.74
N ASP A 292 -3.46 -27.57 -20.53
CA ASP A 292 -4.59 -27.58 -21.46
C ASP A 292 -5.29 -26.21 -21.58
N LEU A 293 -5.12 -25.33 -20.58
CA LEU A 293 -5.63 -23.96 -20.61
C LEU A 293 -4.94 -23.06 -21.65
N LYS A 294 -3.75 -23.45 -22.14
CA LYS A 294 -3.00 -22.71 -23.16
C LYS A 294 -3.78 -22.55 -24.48
N ASN A 295 -4.71 -23.47 -24.74
CA ASN A 295 -5.56 -23.46 -25.93
C ASN A 295 -6.55 -22.28 -25.98
N LYS A 296 -6.69 -21.51 -24.90
CA LYS A 296 -7.57 -20.32 -24.84
C LYS A 296 -6.85 -18.99 -25.05
N GLY A 297 -5.59 -18.99 -25.50
CA GLY A 297 -4.82 -17.76 -25.73
C GLY A 297 -4.25 -17.12 -24.45
N ILE A 298 -4.36 -17.80 -23.31
CA ILE A 298 -3.77 -17.38 -22.03
C ILE A 298 -2.27 -17.68 -22.05
N LEU A 299 -1.45 -16.71 -21.67
CA LEU A 299 -0.01 -16.91 -21.53
C LEU A 299 0.29 -17.68 -20.25
N ILE A 300 0.71 -18.94 -20.38
CA ILE A 300 1.08 -19.78 -19.24
C ILE A 300 2.59 -19.94 -19.19
N LYS A 301 3.19 -19.60 -18.05
CA LYS A 301 4.61 -19.75 -17.77
C LYS A 301 4.78 -20.65 -16.54
N PHE A 302 5.68 -21.62 -16.67
CA PHE A 302 6.10 -22.49 -15.56
C PHE A 302 7.50 -22.08 -15.11
N GLY A 303 7.63 -21.76 -13.82
CA GLY A 303 8.91 -21.64 -13.12
C GLY A 303 9.25 -22.95 -12.43
N LEU A 304 10.55 -23.25 -12.38
CA LEU A 304 11.09 -24.33 -11.55
C LEU A 304 11.04 -23.96 -10.07
#